data_AF-A0A2E0M3A9-F1
#
_entry.id   AF-A0A2E0M3A9-F1
#
_cell.length_a   1.000
_cell.length_b   1.000
_cell.length_c   1.000
_cell.angle_alpha   90.00
_cell.angle_beta   90.00
_cell.angle_gamma   90.00
#
_symmetry.space_group_name_H-M   'P 1'
#
loop_
_entity.id
_entity.type
_entity.pdbx_description
1 polymer ?
#
loop_
_entity_poly.entity_id
_entity_poly.type
_entity_poly.pdbx_seq_one_letter_code
_entity_poly.pdbx_strand_id
1 'polypeptide(L)' 'MALTVQVETALNEAQDKLREALAFAARSEKPYISKHISDMMMKIDCLCEVSVLIDHVEDTMRVDDE' A
#
# COMPACT_ATOMS: atom_id res chain seq x y z
N MET A 1 -3.58 -13.82 -8.52
CA MET A 1 -3.19 -12.80 -9.54
C MET A 1 -2.89 -11.49 -8.85
N ALA A 2 -1.72 -10.91 -9.14
CA ALA A 2 -1.27 -9.64 -8.58
C ALA A 2 -2.23 -8.49 -8.88
N LEU A 3 -2.09 -7.40 -8.12
CA LEU A 3 -2.71 -6.11 -8.45
C LEU A 3 -2.51 -5.78 -9.93
N THR A 4 -3.58 -5.30 -10.58
CA THR A 4 -3.44 -4.80 -11.96
C THR A 4 -2.60 -3.54 -11.96
N VAL A 5 -1.84 -3.32 -13.04
CA VAL A 5 -1.00 -2.12 -13.21
C VAL A 5 -1.80 -0.83 -12.99
N GLN A 6 -3.07 -0.81 -13.41
CA GLN A 6 -3.95 0.34 -13.21
C GLN A 6 -4.21 0.61 -11.72
N VAL A 7 -4.47 -0.44 -10.93
CA VAL A 7 -4.71 -0.31 -9.49
C VAL A 7 -3.42 0.05 -8.75
N GLU A 8 -2.31 -0.61 -9.07
CA GLU A 8 -1.00 -0.31 -8.47
C GLU A 8 -0.58 1.15 -8.74
N THR A 9 -0.75 1.63 -9.98
CA THR A 9 -0.46 3.02 -10.34
C THR A 9 -1.33 3.99 -9.54
N ALA A 10 -2.63 3.75 -9.45
CA ALA A 10 -3.54 4.59 -8.68
C ALA A 10 -3.20 4.61 -7.17
N LEU A 11 -2.77 3.47 -6.62
CA LEU A 11 -2.32 3.36 -5.23
C LEU A 11 -1.03 4.14 -4.98
N ASN A 12 -0.08 4.10 -5.92
CA ASN A 12 1.15 4.89 -5.85
C ASN A 12 0.87 6.40 -5.94
N GLU A 13 0.00 6.84 -6.84
CA GLU A 13 -0.44 8.23 -6.92
C GLU A 13 -1.16 8.68 -5.64
N ALA A 14 -1.98 7.82 -5.04
CA ALA A 14 -2.63 8.08 -3.76
C ALA A 14 -1.59 8.27 -2.63
N GLN A 15 -0.52 7.48 -2.62
CA GLN A 15 0.57 7.66 -1.66
C GLN A 15 1.28 9.00 -1.84
N ASP A 16 1.51 9.45 -3.07
CA ASP A 16 2.12 10.76 -3.32
C ASP A 16 1.25 11.87 -2.73
N LYS A 17 -0.07 11.78 -2.88
CA LYS A 17 -1.03 12.71 -2.25
C LYS A 17 -1.06 12.61 -0.74
N LEU A 18 -0.92 11.42 -0.18
CA LEU A 18 -0.79 11.24 1.27
C LEU A 18 0.52 11.82 1.81
N ARG A 19 1.64 11.73 1.07
CA ARG A 19 2.91 12.38 1.45
C ARG A 19 2.79 13.90 1.42
N GLU A 20 2.16 14.46 0.39
CA GLU A 20 1.83 15.89 0.34
C GLU A 20 0.99 16.30 1.57
N ALA A 21 -0.09 15.56 1.85
CA ALA A 21 -0.95 15.81 3.00
C ALA A 21 -0.21 15.72 4.33
N LEU A 22 0.67 14.72 4.50
CA LEU A 22 1.49 14.55 5.69
C LEU A 22 2.44 15.73 5.90
N ALA A 23 3.05 16.23 4.82
CA ALA A 23 3.93 17.38 4.89
C ALA A 23 3.18 18.62 5.43
N PHE A 24 1.94 18.86 4.97
CA PHE A 24 1.11 19.93 5.51
C PHE A 24 0.71 19.67 6.97
N ALA A 25 0.20 18.46 7.25
CA ALA A 25 -0.29 18.09 8.58
C ALA A 25 0.78 18.14 9.66
N ALA A 26 2.03 17.81 9.33
CA ALA A 26 3.16 17.88 10.25
C ALA A 26 3.46 19.29 10.76
N ARG A 27 3.01 20.34 10.06
CA ARG A 27 3.21 21.75 10.43
C ARG A 27 1.99 22.40 11.08
N SER A 28 0.78 22.00 10.69
CA SER A 28 -0.46 22.70 11.10
C SER A 28 -1.35 21.92 12.06
N GLU A 29 -1.25 20.60 12.10
CA GLU A 29 -2.23 19.75 12.78
C GLU A 29 -1.70 19.08 14.06
N LYS A 30 -2.63 18.54 14.84
CA LYS A 30 -2.29 17.70 15.99
C LYS A 30 -1.55 16.43 15.53
N PRO A 31 -0.61 15.89 16.35
CA PRO A 31 0.16 14.70 15.98
C PRO A 31 -0.68 13.48 15.58
N TYR A 32 -1.88 13.33 16.15
CA TYR A 32 -2.78 12.21 15.83
C TYR A 32 -3.21 12.19 14.35
N ILE A 33 -3.31 13.37 13.70
CA ILE A 33 -3.62 13.46 12.26
C ILE A 33 -2.46 12.92 11.45
N SER A 34 -1.24 13.37 11.74
CA SER A 34 -0.02 12.89 11.07
C SER A 34 0.14 11.37 11.20
N LYS A 35 -0.11 10.83 12.40
CA LYS A 35 -0.12 9.38 12.64
C LYS A 35 -1.07 8.67 11.67
N HIS A 36 -2.32 9.10 11.58
CA HIS A 36 -3.30 8.39 10.75
C HIS A 36 -3.03 8.52 9.26
N ILE A 37 -2.42 9.63 8.80
CA ILE A 37 -1.95 9.74 7.41
C ILE A 37 -0.84 8.71 7.15
N SER A 38 0.13 8.58 8.06
CA SER A 38 1.16 7.54 7.97
C SER A 38 0.59 6.12 8.04
N ASP A 39 -0.39 5.87 8.90
CA ASP A 39 -1.08 4.56 8.99
C ASP A 39 -1.75 4.20 7.65
N MET A 40 -2.35 5.17 6.96
CA MET A 40 -2.97 4.95 5.65
C MET A 40 -1.94 4.61 4.58
N MET A 41 -0.80 5.31 4.56
CA MET A 41 0.30 4.98 3.64
C MET A 41 0.82 3.56 3.88
N MET A 42 1.08 3.18 5.13
CA MET A 42 1.55 1.85 5.49
C MET A 42 0.59 0.74 5.04
N LYS A 43 -0.73 0.98 5.15
CA LYS A 43 -1.73 0.02 4.66
C LYS A 43 -1.66 -0.18 3.15
N ILE A 44 -1.37 0.88 2.39
CA ILE A 44 -1.20 0.78 0.93
C ILE A 44 0.05 -0.04 0.61
N ASP A 45 1.18 0.24 1.27
CA ASP A 45 2.42 -0.54 1.09
C ASP A 45 2.19 -2.03 1.37
N CYS A 46 1.60 -2.34 2.52
CA CYS A 46 1.28 -3.72 2.88
C CYS A 46 0.34 -4.38 1.86
N LEU A 47 -0.63 -3.66 1.31
CA LEU A 47 -1.54 -4.20 0.30
C LEU A 47 -0.79 -4.62 -0.98
N CYS A 48 0.14 -3.78 -1.44
CA CYS A 48 0.97 -4.09 -2.61
C CYS A 48 1.87 -5.30 -2.37
N GLU A 49 2.56 -5.35 -1.22
CA GLU A 49 3.48 -6.46 -0.89
C GLU A 49 2.75 -7.79 -0.67
N VAL A 50 1.64 -7.77 0.08
CA VAL A 50 0.86 -8.98 0.39
C VAL A 50 0.24 -9.55 -0.88
N SER A 51 -0.17 -8.71 -1.84
CA SER A 51 -0.68 -9.20 -3.13
C SER A 51 0.37 -10.08 -3.83
N VAL A 52 1.62 -9.62 -3.92
CA VAL A 52 2.71 -10.36 -4.57
C VAL A 52 3.04 -11.64 -3.80
N LEU A 53 3.03 -11.57 -2.46
CA LEU A 53 3.28 -12.73 -1.61
C LEU A 53 2.21 -13.80 -1.79
N ILE A 54 0.93 -13.42 -1.88
CA ILE A 54 -0.17 -14.37 -2.12
C ILE A 54 0.01 -15.08 -3.47
N ASP A 55 0.39 -14.36 -4.52
CA ASP A 55 0.63 -14.98 -5.84
C ASP A 55 1.74 -16.02 -5.78
N HIS A 56 2.86 -15.71 -5.12
CA HIS A 56 3.96 -16.66 -4.98
C HIS A 56 3.55 -17.91 -4.18
N VAL A 57 2.71 -17.75 -3.17
CA VAL A 57 2.16 -18.88 -2.41
C VAL A 57 1.24 -19.72 -3.28
N GLU A 58 0.32 -19.10 -4.04
CA GLU A 58 -0.58 -19.79 -4.97
C GLU A 58 0.21 -20.59 -6.03
N ASP A 59 1.24 -19.99 -6.62
CA ASP A 59 2.11 -20.65 -7.59
C ASP A 59 2.85 -21.85 -6.98
N THR A 60 3.35 -21.70 -5.76
CA THR A 60 4.05 -22.80 -5.05
C THR A 60 3.10 -23.95 -4.74
N MET A 61 1.89 -23.66 -4.23
CA MET A 61 0.89 -24.69 -3.91
C MET A 61 0.42 -25.43 -5.16
N ARG A 62 0.37 -24.77 -6.32
CA ARG A 62 -0.01 -25.42 -7.57
C ARG A 62 1.04 -26.41 -8.09
N VAL A 63 2.32 -26.18 -7.80
CA VAL A 63 3.42 -27.07 -8.21
C VAL A 63 3.42 -28.39 -7.43
N ASP A 64 2.91 -28.41 -6.19
CA ASP A 64 2.84 -29.64 -5.37
C ASP A 64 1.68 -30.58 -5.78
N ASP A 65 0.71 -30.11 -6.57
CA ASP A 65 -0.46 -30.87 -7.03
C ASP A 65 -0.27 -31.58 -8.40
N GLU A 66 0.84 -31.33 -9.12
CA GLU A 66 1.22 -31.96 -10.42
C GLU A 66 2.33 -33.03 -10.25
#